data_AF-A0AAV3JML5-F1
#
_entry.id   AF-A0AAV3JML5-F1
#
_cell.length_a   1.000
_cell.length_b   1.000
_cell.length_c   1.000
_cell.angle_alpha   90.00
_cell.angle_beta   90.00
_cell.angle_gamma   90.00
#
_symmetry.space_group_name_H-M   'P 1'
#
loop_
_entity.id
_entity.type
_entity.pdbx_description
1 polymer ?
#
loop_
_entity_poly.entity_id
_entity_poly.type
_entity_poly.pdbx_seq_one_letter_code
_entity_poly.pdbx_strand_id
1 'polypeptide(L)' 'MTKQVQQSRELVLKEIMQSQGVTRTKACSILKELEEFGLFQFSDSGQFMLKVGA' A
#
# COMPACT_ATOMS: atom_id res chain seq x y z
N MET A 1 -7.79 13.39 -2.43
CA MET A 1 -6.60 12.81 -1.75
C MET A 1 -5.75 13.94 -1.20
N THR A 2 -5.48 13.95 0.09
CA THR A 2 -4.53 14.88 0.72
C THR A 2 -3.09 14.48 0.35
N LYS A 3 -2.15 15.43 0.35
CA LYS A 3 -0.73 15.16 0.03
C LYS A 3 -0.13 14.05 0.91
N GLN A 4 -0.61 13.93 2.14
CA GLN A 4 -0.20 12.89 3.11
C GLN A 4 -0.59 11.48 2.66
N VAL A 5 -1.81 11.27 2.17
CA VAL A 5 -2.24 9.96 1.66
C VAL A 5 -1.39 9.52 0.47
N GLN A 6 -1.03 10.45 -0.41
CA GLN A 6 -0.16 10.16 -1.55
C GLN A 6 1.25 9.75 -1.09
N GLN A 7 1.84 10.47 -0.13
CA GLN A 7 3.15 10.16 0.43
C GLN A 7 3.19 8.80 1.13
N SER A 8 2.17 8.49 1.92
CA SER A 8 2.04 7.18 2.57
C SER A 8 1.91 6.05 1.56
N ARG A 9 1.15 6.25 0.48
CA ARG A 9 1.04 5.27 -0.60
C ARG A 9 2.38 5.04 -1.30
N GLU A 10 3.14 6.11 -1.54
CA GLU A 10 4.47 5.98 -2.14
C GLU A 10 5.49 5.28 -1.23
N LEU A 11 5.42 5.50 0.09
CA LEU A 11 6.23 4.77 1.06
C LEU A 11 5.94 3.27 1.03
N VAL A 12 4.65 2.89 1.06
CA VAL A 12 4.23 1.48 1.00
C VAL A 12 4.66 0.84 -0.32
N LEU A 13 4.51 1.54 -1.45
CA LEU A 13 4.98 1.04 -2.74
C LEU A 13 6.50 0.82 -2.76
N LYS A 14 7.28 1.76 -2.21
CA LYS A 14 8.74 1.60 -2.10
C LYS A 14 9.11 0.39 -1.25
N GLU A 15 8.42 0.17 -0.13
CA GLU A 15 8.65 -0.98 0.73
C GLU A 15 8.33 -2.30 0.01
N ILE A 16 7.20 -2.39 -0.71
CA ILE A 16 6.85 -3.57 -1.51
C ILE A 16 7.91 -3.82 -2.60
N MET A 17 8.35 -2.77 -3.28
CA MET A 17 9.39 -2.87 -4.30
C MET A 17 10.72 -3.38 -3.72
N GLN A 18 11.13 -2.90 -2.55
CA GLN A 18 12.38 -3.30 -1.91
C GLN A 18 12.30 -4.70 -1.31
N SER A 19 11.25 -4.99 -0.55
CA SER A 19 11.07 -6.28 0.15
C SER A 19 10.88 -7.45 -0.81
N GLN A 20 10.19 -7.24 -1.95
CA GLN A 20 9.92 -8.30 -2.92
C GLN A 20 10.77 -8.21 -4.20
N GLY A 21 11.61 -7.17 -4.32
CA GLY A 21 12.44 -6.96 -5.52
C GLY A 21 11.62 -6.73 -6.80
N VAL A 22 10.41 -6.17 -6.68
CA VAL A 22 9.47 -6.03 -7.79
C VAL A 22 9.50 -4.63 -8.41
N THR A 23 9.06 -4.54 -9.66
CA THR A 23 8.91 -3.25 -10.35
C THR A 23 7.73 -2.46 -9.78
N ARG A 24 7.73 -1.13 -9.99
CA ARG A 24 6.64 -0.25 -9.53
C ARG A 24 5.27 -0.71 -10.00
N THR A 25 5.17 -1.15 -11.26
CA THR A 25 3.91 -1.66 -11.84
C THR A 25 3.40 -2.86 -11.05
N LYS A 26 4.28 -3.82 -10.73
CA LYS A 26 3.91 -5.01 -9.98
C LYS A 26 3.60 -4.70 -8.51
N ALA A 27 4.35 -3.78 -7.89
CA ALA A 27 4.03 -3.29 -6.55
C ALA A 27 2.65 -2.61 -6.47
N CYS A 28 2.27 -1.83 -7.49
CA CYS A 28 0.93 -1.27 -7.60
C CYS A 28 -0.15 -2.36 -7.71
N SER A 29 0.08 -3.40 -8.51
CA SER A 29 -0.84 -4.54 -8.59
C SER A 29 -1.00 -5.25 -7.25
N ILE A 30 0.10 -5.54 -6.56
CA ILE A 30 0.09 -6.17 -5.23
C ILE A 30 -0.68 -5.31 -4.23
N LEU A 31 -0.40 -4.00 -4.17
CA LEU A 31 -1.10 -3.09 -3.28
C LEU A 31 -2.60 -3.06 -3.57
N LYS A 32 -2.99 -3.05 -4.85
CA LYS A 32 -4.40 -3.09 -5.26
C LYS A 32 -5.08 -4.41 -4.88
N GLU A 33 -4.39 -5.54 -5.06
CA GLU A 33 -4.88 -6.85 -4.61
C GLU A 33 -5.09 -6.84 -3.08
N LEU A 34 -4.14 -6.33 -2.30
CA LEU A 34 -4.28 -6.21 -0.84
C LEU A 34 -5.44 -5.30 -0.42
N GLU A 35 -5.68 -4.21 -1.16
CA GLU A 35 -6.86 -3.35 -0.97
C GLU A 35 -8.17 -4.09 -1.30
N GLU A 36 -8.21 -4.87 -2.39
CA GLU A 36 -9.37 -5.65 -2.82
C GLU A 36 -9.70 -6.81 -1.86
N PHE A 37 -8.68 -7.47 -1.29
CA PHE A 37 -8.85 -8.48 -0.25
C PHE A 37 -9.22 -7.89 1.11
N GLY A 38 -9.27 -6.55 1.24
CA GLY A 38 -9.53 -5.87 2.52
C GLY A 38 -8.42 -6.05 3.55
N LEU A 39 -7.24 -6.51 3.12
CA LEU A 39 -6.06 -6.71 3.95
C LEU A 39 -5.27 -5.41 4.14
N PHE A 40 -5.49 -4.43 3.27
CA PHE A 40 -4.83 -3.14 3.32
C PHE A 40 -5.85 -2.01 3.12
N GLN A 41 -5.86 -1.02 4.00
CA GLN A 41 -6.73 0.15 3.86
C GLN A 41 -5.99 1.42 4.25
N PHE A 42 -6.04 2.42 3.37
CA PHE A 42 -5.60 3.79 3.68
C PHE A 42 -6.74 4.57 4.32
N SER A 43 -6.44 5.32 5.37
CA SER A 43 -7.35 6.33 5.92
C SER A 43 -7.21 7.64 5.15
N ASP A 44 -8.24 8.49 5.24
CA ASP A 44 -8.21 9.84 4.66
C ASP A 44 -7.17 10.78 5.31
N SER A 45 -6.67 10.40 6.50
CA SER A 45 -5.59 11.07 7.22
C SER A 45 -4.19 10.64 6.78
N GLY A 46 -4.06 9.69 5.86
CA GLY A 46 -2.77 9.16 5.39
C GLY A 46 -2.16 8.10 6.29
N GLN A 47 -2.91 7.58 7.26
CA GLN A 47 -2.55 6.37 7.97
C GLN A 47 -2.93 5.16 7.11
N PHE A 48 -2.32 4.02 7.36
CA PHE A 48 -2.70 2.77 6.72
C PHE A 48 -2.79 1.67 7.76
N MET A 49 -3.69 0.72 7.52
CA MET A 49 -3.87 -0.45 8.35
C MET A 49 -3.62 -1.69 7.52
N LEU A 50 -2.74 -2.54 8.01
CA LEU A 50 -2.55 -3.89 7.52
C LEU A 50 -3.37 -4.83 8.41
N LYS A 51 -4.44 -5.41 7.86
CA LYS A 51 -5.16 -6.49 8.54
C LYS A 51 -4.40 -7.78 8.26
N VAL A 52 -3.54 -8.17 9.19
CA VAL A 52 -3.00 -9.53 9.24
C VAL A 52 -4.11 -10.41 9.77
N GLY A 53 -4.54 -11.41 9.00
CA GLY A 53 -5.58 -12.34 9.41
C GLY A 53 -5.28 -12.99 10.77
N ALA A 54 -6.33 -13.13 11.58
CA ALA A 54 -6.34 -13.95 12.79
C ALA A 54 -6.20 -15.44 12.48
#